data_AF-A0A3A9HEP2-F1
#
_entry.id   AF-A0A3A9HEP2-F1
#
_cell.length_a   1.000
_cell.length_b   1.000
_cell.length_c   1.000
_cell.angle_alpha   90.00
_cell.angle_beta   90.00
_cell.angle_gamma   90.00
#
_symmetry.space_group_name_H-M   'P 1'
#
loop_
_entity.id
_entity.type
_entity.pdbx_description
1 polymer ?
#
loop_
_entity_poly.entity_id
_entity_poly.type
_entity_poly.pdbx_seq_one_letter_code
_entity_poly.pdbx_strand_id
1 'polypeptide(L)'
;KLVQNITGDVINQINTTTSNPVTNIDGKFKVSDGTSANTKTLTISKSGVPEIQFKGETNKIAVEVAGTDSVPVVTVKADPNLGQNIDISNNSTITNLSGGFNVKAGANTGAIQAGNTLEFAGKNYVEATYDTAAKKMTIGLDDATKTKIDNIGTTIGAAAKWTIQDAEAVPGSKQIDAATPLVV
;
A
#
# COMPACT_ATOMS: atom_id res chain seq x y z
N LYS A 1 15.34 63.72 50.52
CA LYS A 1 15.73 62.34 50.90
C LYS A 1 14.65 61.33 50.50
N LEU A 2 13.40 61.43 50.96
CA LEU A 2 12.33 60.49 50.57
C LEU A 2 12.11 60.35 49.05
N VAL A 3 12.04 61.48 48.34
CA VAL A 3 11.83 61.50 46.86
C VAL A 3 13.01 60.86 46.10
N GLN A 4 14.23 60.99 46.62
CA GLN A 4 15.44 60.37 46.04
C GLN A 4 15.44 58.85 46.26
N ASN A 5 15.02 58.41 47.46
CA ASN A 5 14.89 56.99 47.78
C ASN A 5 13.77 56.31 46.97
N ILE A 6 12.66 57.01 46.70
CA ILE A 6 11.52 56.47 45.93
C ILE A 6 11.82 56.47 44.42
N THR A 7 12.34 57.58 43.87
CA THR A 7 12.49 57.72 42.41
C THR A 7 13.82 57.13 41.92
N GLY A 8 14.85 57.13 42.76
CA GLY A 8 16.18 56.62 42.43
C GLY A 8 16.34 55.14 42.79
N ASP A 9 16.15 54.77 44.06
CA ASP A 9 16.51 53.42 44.52
C ASP A 9 15.47 52.37 44.13
N VAL A 10 14.18 52.65 44.29
CA VAL A 10 13.11 51.68 44.00
C VAL A 10 12.96 51.44 42.50
N ILE A 11 12.98 52.49 41.67
CA ILE A 11 12.86 52.36 40.21
C ILE A 11 14.10 51.67 39.61
N ASN A 12 15.29 51.97 40.13
CA ASN A 12 16.53 51.31 39.69
C ASN A 12 16.59 49.84 40.14
N GLN A 13 16.03 49.49 41.30
CA GLN A 13 15.86 48.09 41.73
C GLN A 13 14.90 47.28 40.84
N ILE A 14 13.86 47.92 40.29
CA ILE A 14 12.92 47.25 39.38
C ILE A 14 13.57 46.93 38.03
N ASN A 15 14.47 47.79 37.52
CA ASN A 15 14.97 47.70 36.13
C ASN A 15 16.46 47.30 35.98
N THR A 16 17.32 47.42 37.00
CA THR A 16 18.78 47.40 36.76
C THR A 16 19.66 46.60 37.71
N THR A 17 19.27 46.31 38.95
CA THR A 17 20.21 45.67 39.92
C THR A 17 20.09 44.14 39.94
N THR A 18 21.23 43.45 40.04
CA THR A 18 21.34 41.99 40.08
C THR A 18 21.22 41.41 41.48
N SER A 19 21.29 42.24 42.53
CA SER A 19 21.38 41.76 43.92
C SER A 19 20.06 41.76 44.69
N ASN A 20 18.97 42.34 44.15
CA ASN A 20 17.61 42.32 44.72
C ASN A 20 16.57 42.63 43.62
N PRO A 21 16.46 41.84 42.54
CA PRO A 21 15.36 42.00 41.59
C PRO A 21 14.02 41.89 42.33
N VAL A 22 12.96 42.57 41.87
CA VAL A 22 11.60 42.29 42.34
C VAL A 22 11.29 40.82 42.00
N THR A 23 11.56 39.90 42.92
CA THR A 23 11.38 38.46 42.76
C THR A 23 9.89 38.20 42.59
N ASN A 24 9.40 38.04 41.36
CA ASN A 24 7.97 37.80 41.18
C ASN A 24 7.53 36.97 39.97
N ILE A 25 8.44 36.20 39.35
CA ILE A 25 8.05 35.30 38.23
C ILE A 25 8.70 33.90 38.33
N ASP A 26 9.75 33.72 39.15
CA ASP A 26 10.63 32.54 39.24
C ASP A 26 9.96 31.22 39.69
N GLY A 27 8.66 31.21 39.99
CA GLY A 27 7.90 29.97 40.25
C GLY A 27 6.52 29.91 39.62
N LYS A 28 6.10 30.97 38.90
CA LYS A 28 4.71 31.11 38.42
C LYS A 28 4.54 30.70 36.96
N PHE A 29 5.61 30.69 36.17
CA PHE A 29 5.58 30.21 34.79
C PHE A 29 6.36 28.90 34.65
N LYS A 30 5.63 27.82 34.37
CA LYS A 30 6.18 26.46 34.21
C LYS A 30 5.66 25.85 32.91
N VAL A 31 6.50 25.05 32.27
CA VAL A 31 6.11 24.19 31.15
C VAL A 31 6.21 22.74 31.63
N SER A 32 5.18 21.94 31.36
CA SER A 32 5.10 20.54 31.80
C SER A 32 4.25 19.75 30.83
N ASP A 33 4.56 18.47 30.66
CA ASP A 33 3.71 17.49 29.97
C ASP A 33 2.71 16.78 30.90
N GLY A 34 2.58 17.26 32.14
CA GLY A 34 1.73 16.65 33.17
C GLY A 34 2.48 15.73 34.13
N THR A 35 3.76 15.45 33.89
CA THR A 35 4.62 14.70 34.81
C THR A 35 5.58 15.63 35.58
N SER A 36 5.83 15.32 36.85
CA SER A 36 6.75 16.12 37.68
C SER A 36 8.18 16.09 37.14
N ALA A 37 8.62 14.97 36.54
CA ALA A 37 9.97 14.82 35.98
C ALA A 37 10.23 15.76 34.78
N ASN A 38 9.19 16.02 33.97
CA ASN A 38 9.29 16.85 32.77
C ASN A 38 8.77 18.27 33.00
N THR A 39 8.51 18.65 34.25
CA THR A 39 8.18 20.03 34.60
C THR A 39 9.47 20.87 34.62
N LYS A 40 9.45 22.01 33.93
CA LYS A 40 10.54 22.99 33.90
C LYS A 40 10.00 24.35 34.28
N THR A 41 10.76 25.08 35.09
CA THR A 41 10.45 26.47 35.48
C THR A 41 11.11 27.41 34.49
N LEU A 42 10.37 28.41 34.00
CA LEU A 42 10.91 29.45 33.14
C LEU A 42 11.27 30.68 33.97
N THR A 43 12.57 30.90 34.17
CA THR A 43 13.05 32.03 34.96
C THR A 43 13.34 33.22 34.05
N ILE A 44 12.50 34.26 34.12
CA ILE A 44 12.77 35.54 33.45
C ILE A 44 13.79 36.31 34.30
N SER A 45 14.95 36.61 33.74
CA SER A 45 16.05 37.30 34.45
C SER A 45 16.62 38.45 33.63
N LYS A 46 17.39 39.35 34.26
CA LYS A 46 17.97 40.52 33.59
C LYS A 46 18.96 40.18 32.46
N SER A 47 19.66 39.05 32.59
CA SER A 47 20.74 38.65 31.67
C SER A 47 20.38 37.45 30.78
N GLY A 48 19.24 36.80 31.00
CA GLY A 48 18.81 35.64 30.24
C GLY A 48 17.38 35.80 29.73
N VAL A 49 17.22 35.64 28.41
CA VAL A 49 15.90 35.52 27.76
C VAL A 49 15.62 34.03 27.64
N PRO A 50 14.74 33.47 28.47
CA PRO A 50 14.41 32.06 28.35
C PRO A 50 13.59 31.81 27.07
N GLU A 51 13.88 30.72 26.36
CA GLU A 51 13.20 30.35 25.11
C GLU A 51 12.28 29.15 25.34
N ILE A 52 11.10 29.17 24.72
CA ILE A 52 10.21 28.01 24.61
C ILE A 52 10.22 27.58 23.15
N GLN A 53 10.67 26.35 22.89
CA GLN A 53 10.64 25.77 21.54
C GLN A 53 9.48 24.79 21.44
N PHE A 54 8.61 25.00 20.45
CA PHE A 54 7.62 24.02 20.05
C PHE A 54 8.27 23.08 19.03
N LYS A 55 8.47 21.81 19.40
CA LYS A 55 9.10 20.81 18.54
C LYS A 55 8.10 19.72 18.20
N GLY A 56 7.93 19.46 16.91
CA GLY A 56 7.36 18.21 16.43
C GLY A 56 8.43 17.16 16.23
N GLU A 57 8.04 15.89 16.15
CA GLU A 57 8.96 14.85 15.67
C GLU A 57 9.33 15.14 14.21
N THR A 58 10.64 15.08 13.93
CA THR A 58 11.21 15.27 12.59
C THR A 58 10.46 14.43 11.55
N ASN A 59 10.11 15.03 10.42
CA ASN A 59 9.36 14.42 9.31
C ASN A 59 7.94 13.93 9.63
N LYS A 60 7.39 14.22 10.82
CA LYS A 60 6.01 13.89 11.18
C LYS A 60 5.17 15.12 11.45
N ILE A 61 5.65 15.99 12.33
CA ILE A 61 4.96 17.22 12.73
C ILE A 61 5.87 18.40 12.45
N ALA A 62 5.43 19.29 11.58
CA ALA A 62 6.12 20.53 11.29
C ALA A 62 5.57 21.65 12.18
N VAL A 63 6.49 22.45 12.73
CA VAL A 63 6.15 23.62 13.53
C VAL A 63 6.73 24.84 12.84
N GLU A 64 5.89 25.84 12.62
CA GLU A 64 6.27 27.12 12.03
C GLU A 64 5.94 28.26 13.00
N VAL A 65 6.94 29.11 13.25
CA VAL A 65 6.78 30.31 14.07
C VAL A 65 6.87 31.52 13.14
N ALA A 66 5.83 32.34 13.14
CA ALA A 66 5.69 33.51 12.28
C ALA A 66 5.04 34.68 13.04
N GLY A 67 4.70 35.76 12.33
CA GLY A 67 4.07 36.95 12.91
C GLY A 67 5.09 37.99 13.40
N THR A 68 4.70 38.79 14.38
CA THR A 68 5.55 39.83 14.99
C THR A 68 5.78 39.55 16.46
N ASP A 69 6.77 40.18 17.08
CA ASP A 69 7.06 39.98 18.51
C ASP A 69 5.87 40.33 19.43
N SER A 70 4.97 41.22 18.99
CA SER A 70 3.76 41.58 19.74
C SER A 70 2.58 40.63 19.50
N VAL A 71 2.60 39.87 18.41
CA VAL A 71 1.57 38.89 18.03
C VAL A 71 2.24 37.70 17.33
N PRO A 72 2.98 36.86 18.08
CA PRO A 72 3.59 35.67 17.51
C PRO A 72 2.52 34.64 17.18
N VAL A 73 2.68 33.96 16.05
CA VAL A 73 1.78 32.88 15.61
C VAL A 73 2.58 31.60 15.49
N VAL A 74 2.13 30.57 16.19
CA VAL A 74 2.67 29.21 16.06
C VAL A 74 1.67 28.37 15.30
N THR A 75 2.09 27.82 14.17
CA THR A 75 1.30 26.86 13.40
C THR A 75 1.89 25.47 13.56
N VAL A 76 1.05 24.52 13.99
CA VAL A 76 1.38 23.10 14.05
C VAL A 76 0.64 22.39 12.93
N LYS A 77 1.37 21.69 12.07
CA LYS A 77 0.82 21.01 10.90
C LYS A 77 1.50 19.66 10.70
N ALA A 78 0.86 18.79 9.94
CA ALA A 78 1.52 17.60 9.43
C ALA A 78 2.73 18.02 8.58
N ASP A 79 3.86 17.33 8.77
CA ASP A 79 5.00 17.48 7.87
C ASP A 79 4.63 16.92 6.48
N PRO A 80 5.09 17.53 5.37
CA PRO A 80 4.87 16.97 4.03
C PRO A 80 5.37 15.53 3.88
N ASN A 81 6.37 15.13 4.67
CA ASN A 81 6.91 13.78 4.70
C ASN A 81 6.20 12.83 5.67
N LEU A 82 5.12 13.27 6.34
CA LEU A 82 4.41 12.46 7.33
C LEU A 82 4.03 11.09 6.75
N GLY A 83 3.43 11.04 5.56
CA GLY A 83 3.03 9.79 4.92
C GLY A 83 4.17 8.80 4.65
N GLN A 84 5.42 9.27 4.55
CA GLN A 84 6.60 8.42 4.36
C GLN A 84 7.18 7.91 5.70
N ASN A 85 6.84 8.56 6.81
CA ASN A 85 7.45 8.35 8.13
C ASN A 85 6.45 7.92 9.21
N ILE A 86 5.19 7.65 8.84
CA ILE A 86 4.24 6.99 9.73
C ILE A 86 4.70 5.53 9.89
N ASP A 87 4.99 5.14 11.12
CA ASP A 87 5.13 3.74 11.47
C ASP A 87 3.75 3.08 11.48
N ILE A 88 3.53 2.20 10.50
CA ILE A 88 2.32 1.38 10.36
C ILE A 88 2.56 -0.09 10.68
N SER A 89 3.73 -0.45 11.24
CA SER A 89 4.11 -1.84 11.50
C SER A 89 3.18 -2.56 12.48
N ASN A 90 2.51 -1.82 13.37
CA ASN A 90 1.51 -2.33 14.30
C ASN A 90 0.09 -2.41 13.71
N ASN A 91 -0.14 -1.93 12.48
CA ASN A 91 -1.42 -2.05 11.81
C ASN A 91 -1.54 -3.44 11.16
N SER A 92 -2.10 -4.38 11.90
CA SER A 92 -2.23 -5.78 11.49
C SER A 92 -2.99 -5.97 10.17
N THR A 93 -3.94 -5.11 9.84
CA THR A 93 -4.66 -5.17 8.57
C THR A 93 -3.74 -4.90 7.39
N ILE A 94 -2.90 -3.86 7.48
CA ILE A 94 -1.95 -3.52 6.42
C ILE A 94 -0.86 -4.58 6.31
N THR A 95 -0.31 -5.04 7.44
CA THR A 95 0.74 -6.07 7.42
C THR A 95 0.23 -7.38 6.84
N ASN A 96 -0.99 -7.79 7.17
CA ASN A 96 -1.61 -8.99 6.57
C ASN A 96 -1.81 -8.86 5.05
N LEU A 97 -2.26 -7.70 4.56
CA LEU A 97 -2.39 -7.44 3.13
C LEU A 97 -1.03 -7.49 2.42
N SER A 98 0.00 -6.90 3.03
CA SER A 98 1.37 -6.94 2.49
C SER A 98 1.98 -8.35 2.49
N GLY A 99 1.57 -9.20 3.44
CA GLY A 99 1.98 -10.60 3.53
C GLY A 99 1.41 -11.49 2.42
N GLY A 100 0.38 -11.03 1.71
CA GLY A 100 -0.21 -11.72 0.58
C GLY A 100 -1.15 -12.87 0.97
N PHE A 101 -1.25 -13.88 0.11
CA PHE A 101 -2.11 -15.06 0.33
C PHE A 101 -1.48 -16.33 -0.21
N ASN A 102 -1.92 -17.49 0.28
CA ASN A 102 -1.47 -18.79 -0.23
C ASN A 102 -2.40 -19.31 -1.34
N VAL A 103 -1.81 -19.88 -2.39
CA VAL A 103 -2.50 -20.64 -3.44
C VAL A 103 -2.15 -22.12 -3.26
N LYS A 104 -3.16 -22.99 -3.38
CA LYS A 104 -3.00 -24.44 -3.20
C LYS A 104 -3.59 -25.21 -4.37
N ALA A 105 -2.85 -26.21 -4.87
CA ALA A 105 -3.29 -27.16 -5.89
C ALA A 105 -2.87 -28.58 -5.47
N GLY A 106 -3.84 -29.40 -5.06
CA GLY A 106 -3.57 -30.72 -4.49
C GLY A 106 -2.69 -30.62 -3.23
N ALA A 107 -1.54 -31.27 -3.24
CA ALA A 107 -0.55 -31.20 -2.16
C ALA A 107 0.36 -29.95 -2.20
N ASN A 108 0.42 -29.25 -3.33
CA ASN A 108 1.33 -28.11 -3.51
C ASN A 108 0.69 -26.83 -2.95
N THR A 109 1.42 -26.08 -2.13
CA THR A 109 1.00 -24.76 -1.62
C THR A 109 2.14 -23.76 -1.82
N GLY A 110 1.82 -22.56 -2.29
CA GLY A 110 2.79 -21.48 -2.49
C GLY A 110 2.20 -20.12 -2.11
N ALA A 111 3.03 -19.23 -1.59
CA ALA A 111 2.64 -17.87 -1.24
C ALA A 111 2.70 -16.94 -2.47
N ILE A 112 1.67 -16.11 -2.63
CA ILE A 112 1.63 -14.98 -3.55
C ILE A 112 1.70 -13.72 -2.69
N GLN A 113 2.87 -13.08 -2.69
CA GLN A 113 3.18 -11.88 -1.91
C GLN A 113 3.02 -10.62 -2.79
N ALA A 114 3.05 -9.44 -2.16
CA ALA A 114 3.02 -8.18 -2.89
C ALA A 114 4.16 -8.11 -3.93
N GLY A 115 3.81 -7.78 -5.17
CA GLY A 115 4.73 -7.74 -6.31
C GLY A 115 4.86 -9.06 -7.08
N ASN A 116 4.37 -10.18 -6.55
CA ASN A 116 4.34 -11.45 -7.31
C ASN A 116 3.26 -11.41 -8.40
N THR A 117 3.48 -12.18 -9.47
CA THR A 117 2.46 -12.48 -10.48
C THR A 117 2.03 -13.94 -10.34
N LEU A 118 0.73 -14.20 -10.25
CA LEU A 118 0.17 -15.55 -10.36
C LEU A 118 -0.15 -15.83 -11.83
N GLU A 119 0.55 -16.79 -12.43
CA GLU A 119 0.34 -17.20 -13.82
C GLU A 119 -0.57 -18.43 -13.90
N PHE A 120 -1.58 -18.36 -14.77
CA PHE A 120 -2.41 -19.50 -15.14
C PHE A 120 -1.96 -20.02 -16.51
N ALA A 121 -1.25 -21.14 -16.52
CA ALA A 121 -0.75 -21.74 -17.75
C ALA A 121 -1.58 -22.98 -18.15
N GLY A 122 -1.96 -23.03 -19.43
CA GLY A 122 -2.60 -24.20 -20.03
C GLY A 122 -1.60 -25.34 -20.26
N LYS A 123 -2.05 -26.59 -20.14
CA LYS A 123 -1.29 -27.82 -20.44
C LYS A 123 -2.22 -28.87 -21.02
N ASN A 124 -1.67 -29.88 -21.71
CA ASN A 124 -2.42 -31.04 -22.22
C ASN A 124 -3.67 -30.61 -23.00
N TYR A 125 -3.45 -29.85 -24.06
CA TYR A 125 -4.48 -29.37 -24.96
C TYR A 125 -5.45 -28.34 -24.38
N VAL A 126 -5.13 -27.79 -23.20
CA VAL A 126 -5.85 -26.66 -22.60
C VAL A 126 -5.04 -25.39 -22.83
N GLU A 127 -5.73 -24.32 -23.21
CA GLU A 127 -5.22 -22.96 -23.22
C GLU A 127 -5.84 -22.17 -22.06
N ALA A 128 -5.05 -21.28 -21.47
CA ALA A 128 -5.52 -20.28 -20.52
C ALA A 128 -5.11 -18.89 -21.02
N THR A 129 -6.08 -18.00 -21.20
CA THR A 129 -5.85 -16.63 -21.65
C THR A 129 -6.41 -15.64 -20.63
N TYR A 130 -5.74 -14.49 -20.48
CA TYR A 130 -6.21 -13.38 -19.66
C TYR A 130 -6.36 -12.13 -20.51
N ASP A 131 -7.59 -11.67 -20.66
CA ASP A 131 -7.91 -10.40 -21.29
C ASP A 131 -7.70 -9.27 -20.26
N THR A 132 -6.67 -8.44 -20.46
CA THR A 132 -6.30 -7.36 -19.54
C THR A 132 -7.30 -6.20 -19.54
N ALA A 133 -8.05 -6.00 -20.62
CA ALA A 133 -9.05 -4.95 -20.73
C ALA A 133 -10.36 -5.38 -20.03
N ALA A 134 -10.84 -6.59 -20.35
CA ALA A 134 -12.04 -7.14 -19.75
C ALA A 134 -11.82 -7.72 -18.34
N LYS A 135 -10.56 -7.89 -17.93
CA LYS A 135 -10.15 -8.56 -16.68
C LYS A 135 -10.72 -9.97 -16.56
N LYS A 136 -10.76 -10.69 -17.68
CA LYS A 136 -11.41 -12.00 -17.78
C LYS A 136 -10.39 -13.08 -18.11
N MET A 137 -10.37 -14.13 -17.30
CA MET A 137 -9.66 -15.37 -17.60
C MET A 137 -10.58 -16.28 -18.41
N THR A 138 -10.08 -16.84 -19.51
CA THR A 138 -10.75 -17.88 -20.29
C THR A 138 -9.89 -19.13 -20.27
N ILE A 139 -10.50 -20.28 -20.03
CA ILE A 139 -9.85 -21.59 -20.05
C ILE A 139 -10.64 -22.48 -21.01
N GLY A 140 -9.96 -23.10 -21.96
CA GLY A 140 -10.60 -23.90 -22.99
C GLY A 140 -9.63 -24.86 -23.69
N LEU A 141 -10.14 -25.63 -24.65
CA LEU A 141 -9.27 -26.43 -25.52
C LEU A 141 -8.46 -25.51 -26.43
N ASP A 142 -7.22 -25.90 -26.71
CA ASP A 142 -6.40 -25.21 -27.69
C ASP A 142 -7.02 -25.27 -29.10
N ASP A 143 -6.70 -24.30 -29.94
CA ASP A 143 -7.25 -24.17 -31.30
C ASP A 143 -7.01 -25.39 -32.19
N ALA A 144 -5.85 -26.05 -32.07
CA ALA A 144 -5.54 -27.22 -32.88
C ALA A 144 -6.39 -28.42 -32.48
N THR A 145 -6.60 -28.60 -31.18
CA THR A 145 -7.48 -29.64 -30.62
C THR A 145 -8.94 -29.35 -30.96
N LYS A 146 -9.38 -28.10 -30.80
CA LYS A 146 -10.72 -27.67 -31.21
C LYS A 146 -10.96 -27.94 -32.69
N THR A 147 -10.02 -27.56 -33.55
CA THR A 147 -10.10 -27.79 -35.00
C THR A 147 -10.22 -29.27 -35.34
N LYS A 148 -9.48 -30.16 -34.66
CA LYS A 148 -9.60 -31.61 -34.88
C LYS A 148 -10.99 -32.11 -34.50
N ILE A 149 -11.54 -31.68 -33.36
CA ILE A 149 -12.88 -32.07 -32.91
C ILE A 149 -13.95 -31.59 -33.89
N ASP A 150 -13.88 -30.32 -34.29
CA ASP A 150 -14.83 -29.74 -35.25
C ASP A 150 -14.84 -30.50 -36.59
N ASN A 151 -13.69 -31.07 -36.99
CA ASN A 151 -13.50 -31.83 -38.23
C ASN A 151 -13.60 -33.36 -38.09
N ILE A 152 -14.02 -33.90 -36.94
CA ILE A 152 -14.12 -35.36 -36.76
C ILE A 152 -15.08 -35.98 -37.78
N GLY A 153 -16.23 -35.34 -38.03
CA GLY A 153 -17.25 -35.87 -38.95
C GLY A 153 -16.75 -35.95 -40.40
N THR A 154 -16.06 -34.91 -40.88
CA THR A 154 -15.49 -34.89 -42.23
C THR A 154 -14.36 -35.93 -42.36
N THR A 155 -13.51 -36.04 -41.34
CA THR A 155 -12.41 -37.00 -41.31
C THR A 155 -12.93 -38.43 -41.34
N ILE A 156 -13.95 -38.76 -40.54
CA ILE A 156 -14.59 -40.07 -40.55
C ILE A 156 -15.24 -40.33 -41.92
N GLY A 157 -16.00 -39.37 -42.46
CA GLY A 157 -16.65 -39.51 -43.76
C GLY A 157 -15.68 -39.77 -44.90
N ALA A 158 -14.51 -39.12 -44.89
CA ALA A 158 -13.46 -39.34 -45.90
C ALA A 158 -12.71 -40.67 -45.72
N ALA A 159 -12.53 -41.11 -44.48
CA ALA A 159 -11.80 -42.35 -44.16
C ALA A 159 -12.67 -43.61 -44.25
N ALA A 160 -13.99 -43.49 -44.02
CA ALA A 160 -14.92 -44.61 -44.01
C ALA A 160 -15.08 -45.21 -45.42
N LYS A 161 -14.49 -46.40 -45.61
CA LYS A 161 -14.61 -47.21 -46.82
C LYS A 161 -15.05 -48.60 -46.41
N TRP A 162 -16.12 -49.08 -47.02
CA TRP A 162 -16.67 -50.41 -46.80
C TRP A 162 -16.54 -51.19 -48.10
N THR A 163 -16.11 -52.44 -48.04
CA THR A 163 -16.06 -53.30 -49.22
C THR A 163 -17.11 -54.39 -49.07
N ILE A 164 -18.01 -54.52 -50.04
CA ILE A 164 -18.91 -55.67 -50.15
C ILE A 164 -18.31 -56.62 -51.18
N GLN A 165 -18.27 -57.90 -50.84
CA GLN A 165 -17.95 -59.00 -51.74
C GLN A 165 -19.17 -59.89 -51.89
N ASP A 166 -19.43 -60.35 -53.11
CA ASP A 166 -20.38 -61.44 -53.33
C ASP A 166 -19.70 -62.80 -53.14
N ALA A 167 -20.52 -63.85 -53.05
CA ALA A 167 -20.06 -65.22 -52.77
C ALA A 167 -19.93 -66.07 -54.06
N GLU A 168 -19.67 -65.45 -55.21
CA GLU A 168 -19.56 -66.18 -56.48
C GLU A 168 -18.20 -66.88 -56.63
N ALA A 169 -18.10 -67.80 -57.61
CA ALA A 169 -16.87 -68.54 -57.91
C ALA A 169 -15.71 -67.62 -58.34
N VAL A 170 -16.02 -66.44 -58.89
CA VAL A 170 -15.11 -65.32 -59.08
C VAL A 170 -15.74 -64.11 -58.36
N PRO A 171 -15.33 -63.79 -57.12
CA PRO A 171 -16.01 -62.76 -56.34
C PRO A 171 -15.93 -61.37 -56.97
N GLY A 172 -17.07 -60.72 -57.12
CA GLY A 172 -17.14 -59.28 -57.36
C GLY A 172 -16.79 -58.49 -56.10
N SER A 173 -16.23 -57.29 -56.26
CA SER A 173 -16.05 -56.37 -55.14
C SER A 173 -16.55 -54.97 -55.48
N LYS A 174 -17.20 -54.33 -54.52
CA LYS A 174 -17.62 -52.92 -54.61
C LYS A 174 -17.24 -52.19 -53.33
N GLN A 175 -16.63 -51.02 -53.49
CA GLN A 175 -16.38 -50.09 -52.40
C GLN A 175 -17.62 -49.20 -52.23
N ILE A 176 -18.06 -49.03 -50.98
CA ILE A 176 -19.05 -48.06 -50.55
C ILE A 176 -18.32 -47.03 -49.70
N ASP A 177 -18.46 -45.77 -50.09
CA ASP A 177 -17.94 -44.62 -49.38
C ASP A 177 -18.83 -43.39 -49.66
N ALA A 178 -18.39 -42.20 -49.24
CA ALA A 178 -19.13 -40.96 -49.46
C ALA A 178 -19.30 -40.58 -50.94
N ALA A 179 -18.38 -40.98 -51.82
CA ALA A 179 -18.42 -40.69 -53.26
C ALA A 179 -19.23 -41.74 -54.03
N THR A 180 -19.21 -43.00 -53.58
CA THR A 180 -20.02 -44.10 -54.12
C THR A 180 -20.93 -44.69 -53.05
N PRO A 181 -22.02 -44.00 -52.68
CA PRO A 181 -22.97 -44.51 -51.70
C PRO A 181 -23.73 -45.72 -52.25
N LEU A 182 -24.14 -46.62 -51.35
CA LEU A 182 -25.07 -47.70 -51.69
C LEU A 182 -26.45 -47.08 -51.96
N VAL A 183 -26.98 -47.33 -53.16
CA VAL A 183 -28.35 -46.96 -53.54
C VAL A 183 -29.17 -48.24 -53.46
N VAL A 184 -30.18 -48.26 -52.57
CA VAL A 184 -31.05 -49.41 -52.31
C VAL A 184 -32.45 -49.13 -52.86
#